data_AF-A0A530A227-F1
#
_entry.id   AF-A0A530A227-F1
#
_cell.length_a   1.000
_cell.length_b   1.000
_cell.length_c   1.000
_cell.angle_alpha   90.00
_cell.angle_beta   90.00
_cell.angle_gamma   90.00
#
_symmetry.space_group_name_H-M   'P 1'
#
loop_
_entity.id
_entity.type
_entity.pdbx_description
1 polymer ?
#
loop_
_entity_poly.entity_id
_entity_poly.type
_entity_poly.pdbx_seq_one_letter_code
_entity_poly.pdbx_strand_id
1 'polypeptide(L)'
;MSGRQAAGHADFVQASIARSDAAHSALVASWRRSLQLHHLDPAERKAPRRLTEAELRQARQRMERMIRAAEGSLNRLYQAVGGVGCCVMLADRDGIPVERRGAVADDETFDEWGLWTGTVWSEDSEGTNGIGTCLADQRPLTIHRDQHFFSRNTLMSCTTAPVFDHEGKLGAALDVSS
;
A
#
# COMPACT_ATOMS: atom_id res chain seq x y z
N MET A 1 11.08 -23.81 2.84
CA MET A 1 10.05 -23.62 3.89
C MET A 1 9.00 -22.53 3.57
N SER A 2 9.19 -21.67 2.55
CA SER A 2 8.28 -20.54 2.22
C SER A 2 6.87 -20.90 1.70
N GLY A 3 6.69 -22.03 1.00
CA GLY A 3 5.40 -22.34 0.33
C GLY A 3 4.24 -22.73 1.27
N ARG A 4 4.54 -23.32 2.44
CA ARG A 4 3.50 -23.83 3.36
C ARG A 4 2.86 -22.73 4.21
N GLN A 5 3.63 -21.67 4.49
CA GLN A 5 3.16 -20.49 5.23
C GLN A 5 2.29 -19.59 4.35
N ALA A 6 2.64 -19.46 3.06
CA ALA A 6 1.85 -18.72 2.08
C ALA A 6 0.48 -19.36 1.78
N ALA A 7 0.42 -20.69 1.70
CA ALA A 7 -0.85 -21.42 1.57
C ALA A 7 -1.74 -21.23 2.82
N GLY A 8 -1.14 -21.28 4.02
CA GLY A 8 -1.88 -21.07 5.26
C GLY A 8 -2.48 -19.67 5.39
N HIS A 9 -1.82 -18.63 4.87
CA HIS A 9 -2.36 -17.27 4.85
C HIS A 9 -3.55 -17.12 3.90
N ALA A 10 -3.43 -17.65 2.68
CA ALA A 10 -4.52 -17.62 1.70
C ALA A 10 -5.78 -18.32 2.23
N ASP A 11 -5.61 -19.49 2.85
CA ASP A 11 -6.70 -20.23 3.49
C ASP A 11 -7.34 -19.43 4.64
N PHE A 12 -6.53 -18.71 5.43
CA PHE A 12 -7.01 -17.86 6.51
C PHE A 12 -7.86 -16.68 6.02
N VAL A 13 -7.43 -16.00 4.95
CA VAL A 13 -8.20 -14.91 4.32
C VAL A 13 -9.54 -15.45 3.82
N GLN A 14 -9.54 -16.56 3.07
CA GLN A 14 -10.77 -17.16 2.54
C GLN A 14 -11.74 -17.61 3.66
N ALA A 15 -11.21 -18.26 4.70
CA ALA A 15 -12.01 -18.69 5.84
C ALA A 15 -12.65 -17.52 6.59
N SER A 16 -11.91 -16.41 6.75
CA SER A 16 -12.41 -15.19 7.40
C SER A 16 -13.54 -14.53 6.60
N ILE A 17 -13.42 -14.49 5.28
CA ILE A 17 -14.47 -13.96 4.39
C ILE A 17 -15.75 -14.82 4.48
N ALA A 18 -15.58 -16.15 4.51
CA ALA A 18 -16.69 -17.12 4.53
C ALA A 18 -17.50 -17.08 5.83
N ARG A 19 -16.86 -16.78 6.97
CA ARG A 19 -17.53 -16.61 8.27
C ARG A 19 -18.45 -15.39 8.36
N SER A 20 -18.48 -14.55 7.32
CA SER A 20 -19.29 -13.32 7.25
C SER A 20 -18.93 -12.23 8.26
N ASP A 21 -17.69 -12.25 8.76
CA ASP A 21 -17.15 -11.22 9.65
C ASP A 21 -17.00 -9.83 8.97
N ALA A 22 -17.18 -9.76 7.65
CA ALA A 22 -17.08 -8.52 6.88
C ALA A 22 -18.03 -7.41 7.33
N ALA A 23 -19.20 -7.75 7.89
CA ALA A 23 -20.13 -6.75 8.42
C ALA A 23 -19.61 -6.06 9.69
N HIS A 24 -18.65 -6.68 10.39
CA HIS A 24 -18.13 -6.23 11.67
C HIS A 24 -16.65 -5.83 11.64
N SER A 25 -15.96 -6.07 10.53
CA SER A 25 -14.53 -5.78 10.38
C SER A 25 -14.23 -5.08 9.06
N ALA A 26 -13.69 -3.86 9.18
CA ALA A 26 -13.09 -3.10 8.11
C ALA A 26 -12.11 -3.91 7.25
N LEU A 27 -11.26 -4.69 7.93
CA LEU A 27 -10.24 -5.52 7.30
C LEU A 27 -10.88 -6.63 6.45
N VAL A 28 -11.83 -7.38 7.02
CA VAL A 28 -12.50 -8.47 6.30
C VAL A 28 -13.38 -7.92 5.18
N ALA A 29 -13.93 -6.71 5.33
CA ALA A 29 -14.62 -6.02 4.24
C ALA A 29 -13.68 -5.72 3.06
N SER A 30 -12.46 -5.22 3.32
CA SER A 30 -11.45 -5.01 2.26
C SER A 30 -11.02 -6.34 1.63
N TRP A 31 -10.72 -7.39 2.42
CA TRP A 31 -10.41 -8.72 1.86
C TRP A 31 -11.53 -9.26 0.97
N ARG A 32 -12.79 -9.06 1.37
CA ARG A 32 -13.95 -9.45 0.56
C ARG A 32 -14.01 -8.65 -0.73
N ARG A 33 -13.73 -7.34 -0.74
CA ARG A 33 -13.65 -6.55 -1.98
C ARG A 33 -12.52 -7.08 -2.88
N SER A 34 -11.32 -7.29 -2.35
CA SER A 34 -10.18 -7.84 -3.11
C SER A 34 -10.53 -9.18 -3.77
N LEU A 35 -11.17 -10.10 -3.04
CA LEU A 35 -11.54 -11.41 -3.58
C LEU A 35 -12.74 -11.35 -4.56
N GLN A 36 -13.84 -10.70 -4.15
CA GLN A 36 -15.13 -10.82 -4.85
C GLN A 36 -15.33 -9.75 -5.93
N LEU A 37 -14.86 -8.52 -5.70
CA LEU A 37 -15.01 -7.41 -6.63
C LEU A 37 -13.82 -7.32 -7.60
N HIS A 38 -12.60 -7.52 -7.09
CA HIS A 38 -11.37 -7.41 -7.89
C HIS A 38 -10.87 -8.77 -8.42
N HIS A 39 -11.48 -9.87 -8.00
CA HIS A 39 -11.16 -11.23 -8.46
C HIS A 39 -9.70 -11.64 -8.24
N LEU A 40 -9.08 -11.14 -7.16
CA LEU A 40 -7.71 -11.45 -6.81
C LEU A 40 -7.64 -12.77 -6.02
N ASP A 41 -6.57 -13.54 -6.24
CA ASP A 41 -6.28 -14.76 -5.47
C ASP A 41 -5.21 -14.47 -4.41
N PRO A 42 -5.49 -14.57 -3.10
CA PRO A 42 -4.51 -14.26 -2.06
C PRO A 42 -3.21 -15.12 -2.14
N ALA A 43 -3.25 -16.27 -2.83
CA ALA A 43 -2.09 -17.12 -3.06
C ALA A 43 -1.21 -16.68 -4.25
N GLU A 44 -1.64 -15.70 -5.06
CA GLU A 44 -0.89 -15.21 -6.22
C GLU A 44 0.47 -14.61 -5.79
N ARG A 45 1.51 -14.95 -6.54
CA ARG A 45 2.91 -14.55 -6.26
C ARG A 45 3.50 -13.61 -7.32
N LYS A 46 2.67 -13.10 -8.22
CA LYS A 46 3.10 -12.16 -9.25
C LYS A 46 3.63 -10.88 -8.59
N ALA A 47 4.74 -10.36 -9.10
CA ALA A 47 5.28 -9.09 -8.62
C ALA A 47 4.32 -7.94 -8.95
N PRO A 48 4.27 -6.89 -8.10
CA PRO A 48 3.46 -5.71 -8.37
C PRO A 48 3.79 -5.09 -9.74
N ARG A 49 2.75 -4.59 -10.42
CA ARG A 49 2.93 -3.89 -11.69
C ARG A 49 3.73 -2.61 -11.45
N ARG A 50 4.74 -2.36 -12.29
CA ARG A 50 5.50 -1.11 -12.31
C ARG A 50 5.16 -0.30 -13.54
N LEU A 51 5.01 1.00 -13.34
CA LEU A 51 4.87 1.97 -14.41
C LEU A 51 6.17 2.06 -15.22
N THR A 52 6.02 2.36 -16.50
CA THR A 52 7.12 2.87 -17.30
C THR A 52 7.57 4.23 -16.79
N GLU A 53 8.79 4.62 -17.12
CA GLU A 53 9.34 5.92 -16.75
C GLU A 53 8.50 7.09 -17.31
N ALA A 54 7.89 6.93 -18.49
CA ALA A 54 7.00 7.95 -19.06
C ALA A 54 5.71 8.12 -18.25
N GLU A 55 5.09 7.02 -17.83
CA GLU A 55 3.89 7.03 -17.00
C GLU A 55 4.18 7.60 -15.60
N LEU A 56 5.32 7.24 -15.00
CA LEU A 56 5.75 7.78 -13.70
C LEU A 56 5.97 9.30 -13.78
N ARG A 57 6.64 9.80 -14.83
CA ARG A 57 6.77 11.25 -15.03
C ARG A 57 5.42 11.95 -15.13
N GLN A 58 4.46 11.36 -15.84
CA GLN A 58 3.11 11.93 -15.92
C GLN A 58 2.40 11.93 -14.57
N ALA A 59 2.52 10.86 -13.77
CA ALA A 59 1.97 10.81 -12.42
C ALA A 59 2.57 11.90 -11.52
N ARG A 60 3.90 12.07 -11.54
CA ARG A 60 4.60 13.13 -10.81
C ARG A 60 4.18 14.53 -11.26
N GLN A 61 4.00 14.76 -12.56
CA GLN A 61 3.53 16.04 -13.10
C GLN A 61 2.12 16.40 -12.60
N ARG A 62 1.20 15.44 -12.53
CA ARG A 62 -0.15 15.68 -11.98
C ARG A 62 -0.12 16.08 -10.50
N MET A 63 0.87 15.59 -9.75
CA MET A 63 1.01 15.84 -8.31
C MET A 63 2.00 16.95 -7.96
N GLU A 64 2.57 17.65 -8.94
CA GLU A 64 3.73 18.53 -8.75
C GLU A 64 3.54 19.58 -7.64
N ARG A 65 2.34 20.19 -7.56
CA ARG A 65 2.00 21.17 -6.51
C ARG A 65 1.95 20.53 -5.11
N MET A 66 1.37 19.34 -5.02
CA MET A 66 1.26 18.62 -3.75
C MET A 66 2.62 18.12 -3.28
N ILE A 67 3.43 17.57 -4.18
CA ILE A 67 4.81 17.13 -3.89
C ILE A 67 5.61 18.27 -3.28
N ARG A 68 5.59 19.46 -3.92
CA ARG A 68 6.26 20.65 -3.40
C ARG A 68 5.74 21.06 -2.02
N ALA A 69 4.43 21.05 -1.81
CA ALA A 69 3.84 21.41 -0.52
C ALA A 69 4.15 20.38 0.59
N ALA A 70 4.27 19.10 0.23
CA ALA A 70 4.48 18.00 1.17
C ALA A 70 5.96 17.78 1.54
N GLU A 71 6.92 18.27 0.74
CA GLU A 71 8.35 17.98 0.86
C GLU A 71 8.89 18.12 2.30
N GLY A 72 8.61 19.25 2.96
CA GLY A 72 9.05 19.49 4.33
C GLY A 72 8.44 18.51 5.34
N SER A 73 7.18 18.12 5.15
CA SER A 73 6.49 17.15 6.01
C SER A 73 6.99 15.73 5.78
N LEU A 74 7.22 15.32 4.53
CA LEU A 74 7.82 14.03 4.19
C LEU A 74 9.20 13.87 4.82
N ASN A 75 10.04 14.91 4.70
CA ASN A 75 11.37 14.90 5.29
C ASN A 75 11.32 14.79 6.81
N ARG A 76 10.47 15.59 7.49
CA ARG A 76 10.31 15.51 8.95
C ARG A 76 9.79 14.15 9.41
N LEU A 77 8.81 13.58 8.71
CA LEU A 77 8.27 12.28 9.03
C LEU A 77 9.35 11.21 8.91
N TYR A 78 10.12 11.22 7.81
CA TYR A 78 11.21 10.28 7.62
C TYR A 78 12.31 10.43 8.70
N GLN A 79 12.64 11.65 9.14
CA GLN A 79 13.57 11.82 10.27
C GLN A 79 13.08 11.15 11.56
N ALA A 80 11.76 11.03 11.77
CA ALA A 80 11.19 10.38 12.94
C ALA A 80 11.17 8.84 12.84
N VAL A 81 11.04 8.28 11.64
CA VAL A 81 10.80 6.83 11.44
C VAL A 81 11.92 6.10 10.69
N GLY A 82 12.79 6.80 9.97
CA GLY A 82 13.84 6.18 9.16
C GLY A 82 14.89 5.44 9.99
N GLY A 83 15.14 5.89 11.22
CA GLY A 83 16.07 5.22 12.15
C GLY A 83 15.59 3.86 12.66
N VAL A 84 14.33 3.49 12.41
CA VAL A 84 13.75 2.19 12.78
C VAL A 84 13.44 1.31 11.56
N GLY A 85 14.03 1.63 10.41
CA GLY A 85 13.90 0.82 9.19
C GLY A 85 12.59 1.02 8.44
N CYS A 86 11.98 2.21 8.51
CA CYS A 86 10.78 2.54 7.74
C CYS A 86 11.13 3.41 6.52
N CYS A 87 10.43 3.19 5.42
CA CYS A 87 10.31 4.16 4.33
C CYS A 87 9.04 5.01 4.47
N VAL A 88 9.07 6.20 3.86
CA VAL A 88 7.92 7.11 3.76
C VAL A 88 7.63 7.34 2.29
N MET A 89 6.37 7.21 1.89
CA MET A 89 5.93 7.41 0.51
C MET A 89 4.74 8.36 0.43
N LEU A 90 4.70 9.16 -0.65
CA LEU A 90 3.50 9.87 -1.08
C LEU A 90 3.01 9.20 -2.35
N ALA A 91 1.80 8.65 -2.30
CA ALA A 91 1.16 8.01 -3.43
C ALA A 91 0.01 8.88 -4.00
N ASP A 92 -0.15 8.83 -5.31
CA ASP A 92 -1.28 9.48 -5.98
C ASP A 92 -2.60 8.77 -5.68
N ARG A 93 -3.71 9.37 -6.13
CA ARG A 93 -5.05 8.82 -5.95
C ARG A 93 -5.28 7.47 -6.64
N ASP A 94 -4.42 7.10 -7.58
CA ASP A 94 -4.48 5.83 -8.31
C ASP A 94 -3.59 4.75 -7.62
N GLY A 95 -3.05 5.07 -6.43
CA GLY A 95 -2.25 4.16 -5.63
C GLY A 95 -0.80 4.04 -6.09
N ILE A 96 -0.27 5.04 -6.80
CA ILE A 96 1.11 5.02 -7.30
C ILE A 96 2.00 5.91 -6.42
N PRO A 97 2.99 5.37 -5.67
CA PRO A 97 4.02 6.18 -5.03
C PRO A 97 4.77 7.04 -6.05
N VAL A 98 4.77 8.35 -5.83
CA VAL A 98 5.45 9.36 -6.68
C VAL A 98 6.66 9.99 -6.00
N GLU A 99 6.71 9.93 -4.67
CA GLU A 99 7.84 10.35 -3.84
C GLU A 99 8.11 9.28 -2.78
N ARG A 100 9.39 9.09 -2.46
CA ARG A 100 9.86 8.16 -1.44
C ARG A 100 11.01 8.76 -0.64
N ARG A 101 11.09 8.44 0.64
CA ARG A 101 12.27 8.59 1.51
C ARG A 101 12.53 7.23 2.16
N GLY A 102 13.78 6.77 2.12
CA GLY A 102 14.18 5.48 2.66
C GLY A 102 15.70 5.44 2.85
N ALA A 103 16.19 4.51 3.67
CA ALA A 103 17.61 4.34 3.88
C ALA A 103 18.19 3.47 2.76
N VAL A 104 19.37 3.82 2.26
CA VAL A 104 20.07 3.05 1.21
C VAL A 104 20.31 1.60 1.65
N ALA A 105 20.48 1.36 2.95
CA ALA A 105 20.64 0.03 3.51
C ALA A 105 19.42 -0.88 3.31
N ASP A 106 18.23 -0.30 3.14
CA ASP A 106 16.96 -1.03 2.99
C ASP A 106 16.45 -1.03 1.54
N ASP A 107 17.14 -0.34 0.61
CA ASP A 107 16.63 -0.11 -0.75
C ASP A 107 16.46 -1.42 -1.54
N GLU A 108 17.36 -2.40 -1.39
CA GLU A 108 17.25 -3.70 -2.06
C GLU A 108 15.97 -4.43 -1.62
N THR A 109 15.75 -4.54 -0.30
CA THR A 109 14.55 -5.20 0.25
C THR A 109 13.27 -4.45 -0.14
N PHE A 110 13.26 -3.13 -0.05
CA PHE A 110 12.09 -2.33 -0.42
C PHE A 110 11.79 -2.34 -1.91
N ASP A 111 12.82 -2.39 -2.77
CA ASP A 111 12.61 -2.56 -4.21
C ASP A 111 12.06 -3.96 -4.53
N GLU A 112 12.57 -5.02 -3.91
CA GLU A 112 12.03 -6.38 -4.06
C GLU A 112 10.56 -6.48 -3.63
N TRP A 113 10.17 -5.79 -2.56
CA TRP A 113 8.79 -5.76 -2.09
C TRP A 113 7.88 -4.82 -2.89
N GLY A 114 8.45 -4.00 -3.78
CA GLY A 114 7.71 -3.02 -4.57
C GLY A 114 7.38 -1.72 -3.82
N LEU A 115 7.97 -1.49 -2.64
CA LEU A 115 7.90 -0.23 -1.87
C LEU A 115 8.77 0.86 -2.52
N TRP A 116 8.46 1.14 -3.78
CA TRP A 116 9.22 2.00 -4.67
C TRP A 116 8.32 2.90 -5.51
N THR A 117 8.87 4.01 -5.99
CA THR A 117 8.13 4.92 -6.87
C THR A 117 7.74 4.24 -8.18
N GLY A 118 6.51 4.47 -8.62
CA GLY A 118 5.96 3.89 -9.85
C GLY A 118 5.41 2.48 -9.70
N THR A 119 5.46 1.86 -8.52
CA THR A 119 4.77 0.60 -8.26
C THR A 119 3.28 0.84 -8.02
N VAL A 120 2.43 -0.03 -8.56
CA VAL A 120 0.97 0.09 -8.45
C VAL A 120 0.50 -0.60 -7.18
N TRP A 121 -0.07 0.15 -6.24
CA TRP A 121 -0.57 -0.33 -4.95
C TRP A 121 -2.08 -0.11 -4.76
N SER A 122 -2.82 0.16 -5.83
CA SER A 122 -4.29 0.20 -5.77
C SER A 122 -4.86 -1.13 -5.23
N GLU A 123 -5.97 -1.07 -4.48
CA GLU A 123 -6.57 -2.26 -3.88
C GLU A 123 -7.04 -3.28 -4.94
N ASP A 124 -7.39 -2.80 -6.14
CA ASP A 124 -7.77 -3.64 -7.27
C ASP A 124 -6.59 -4.42 -7.89
N SER A 125 -5.35 -4.04 -7.58
CA SER A 125 -4.13 -4.64 -8.12
C SER A 125 -3.38 -5.43 -7.04
N GLU A 126 -3.23 -4.84 -5.85
CA GLU A 126 -2.44 -5.40 -4.74
C GLU A 126 -3.30 -5.91 -3.57
N GLY A 127 -4.62 -5.97 -3.75
CA GLY A 127 -5.56 -6.35 -2.70
C GLY A 127 -5.49 -5.43 -1.49
N THR A 128 -5.98 -5.88 -0.33
CA THR A 128 -5.80 -5.17 0.94
C THR A 128 -4.32 -4.92 1.24
N ASN A 129 -3.94 -3.65 1.16
CA ASN A 129 -2.62 -3.11 1.49
C ASN A 129 -2.77 -1.68 2.08
N GLY A 130 -1.69 -1.07 2.58
CA GLY A 130 -1.76 0.27 3.17
C GLY A 130 -2.35 1.33 2.22
N ILE A 131 -1.67 1.58 1.10
CA ILE A 131 -2.00 2.64 0.14
C ILE A 131 -3.40 2.43 -0.46
N GLY A 132 -3.63 1.29 -1.10
CA GLY A 132 -4.86 1.01 -1.82
C GLY A 132 -6.09 1.00 -0.91
N THR A 133 -6.00 0.35 0.24
CA THR A 133 -7.14 0.29 1.18
C THR A 133 -7.42 1.65 1.80
N CYS A 134 -6.39 2.43 2.10
CA CYS A 134 -6.55 3.79 2.63
C CYS A 134 -7.26 4.70 1.62
N LEU A 135 -6.94 4.59 0.33
CA LEU A 135 -7.61 5.33 -0.73
C LEU A 135 -9.06 4.86 -0.92
N ALA A 136 -9.31 3.55 -0.89
CA ALA A 136 -10.64 2.96 -1.04
C ALA A 136 -11.57 3.33 0.12
N ASP A 137 -11.08 3.27 1.35
CA ASP A 137 -11.86 3.56 2.56
C ASP A 137 -11.86 5.05 2.94
N GLN A 138 -10.99 5.87 2.31
CA GLN A 138 -10.80 7.30 2.61
C GLN A 138 -10.58 7.61 4.10
N ARG A 139 -9.86 6.72 4.80
CA ARG A 139 -9.59 6.86 6.23
C ARG A 139 -8.16 6.40 6.57
N PRO A 140 -7.56 6.96 7.63
CA PRO A 140 -6.30 6.44 8.14
C PRO A 140 -6.45 4.99 8.61
N LEU A 141 -5.43 4.18 8.35
CA LEU A 141 -5.42 2.78 8.76
C LEU A 141 -3.99 2.24 8.91
N THR A 142 -3.89 1.07 9.52
CA THR A 142 -2.70 0.25 9.54
C THR A 142 -3.04 -1.13 8.99
N ILE A 143 -2.27 -1.60 8.03
CA ILE A 143 -2.28 -3.00 7.57
C ILE A 143 -0.98 -3.63 8.06
N HIS A 144 -1.08 -4.46 9.09
CA HIS A 144 0.07 -5.12 9.72
C HIS A 144 0.20 -6.56 9.23
N ARG A 145 1.33 -6.90 8.58
CA ARG A 145 1.72 -8.28 8.26
C ARG A 145 0.61 -9.09 7.58
N ASP A 146 0.09 -10.10 8.26
CA ASP A 146 -0.98 -11.01 7.82
C ASP A 146 -2.34 -10.32 7.67
N GLN A 147 -2.42 -9.01 7.87
CA GLN A 147 -3.56 -8.20 7.42
C GLN A 147 -3.50 -7.91 5.91
N HIS A 148 -2.34 -8.01 5.27
CA HIS A 148 -2.24 -7.90 3.82
C HIS A 148 -3.02 -9.01 3.13
N PHE A 149 -3.67 -8.70 2.02
CA PHE A 149 -4.45 -9.69 1.28
C PHE A 149 -3.57 -10.78 0.68
N PHE A 150 -2.50 -10.39 -0.03
CA PHE A 150 -1.60 -11.33 -0.67
C PHE A 150 -0.58 -11.92 0.31
N SER A 151 -0.38 -13.23 0.24
CA SER A 151 0.59 -13.94 1.07
C SER A 151 2.04 -13.46 0.90
N ARG A 152 2.38 -12.90 -0.27
CA ARG A 152 3.73 -12.34 -0.54
C ARG A 152 4.01 -11.06 0.25
N ASN A 153 2.98 -10.36 0.70
CA ASN A 153 3.06 -9.08 1.40
C ASN A 153 2.95 -9.24 2.93
N THR A 154 2.93 -10.46 3.48
CA THR A 154 2.74 -10.62 4.94
C THR A 154 3.96 -10.25 5.78
N LEU A 155 5.09 -9.90 5.16
CA LEU A 155 6.31 -9.48 5.86
C LEU A 155 6.38 -7.97 6.10
N MET A 156 5.52 -7.19 5.44
CA MET A 156 5.47 -5.74 5.56
C MET A 156 4.40 -5.27 6.55
N SER A 157 4.59 -4.07 7.08
CA SER A 157 3.55 -3.34 7.83
C SER A 157 3.45 -1.92 7.31
N CYS A 158 2.23 -1.48 7.03
CA CYS A 158 1.95 -0.16 6.47
C CYS A 158 1.05 0.62 7.41
N THR A 159 1.36 1.90 7.64
CA THR A 159 0.44 2.87 8.25
C THR A 159 0.25 4.02 7.29
N THR A 160 -0.99 4.25 6.90
CA THR A 160 -1.33 5.13 5.79
C THR A 160 -2.42 6.11 6.21
N ALA A 161 -2.30 7.37 5.78
CA ALA A 161 -3.33 8.39 5.95
C ALA A 161 -3.71 9.02 4.60
N PRO A 162 -5.00 9.25 4.33
CA PRO A 162 -5.43 9.92 3.11
C PRO A 162 -5.13 11.42 3.20
N VAL A 163 -4.80 12.02 2.05
CA VAL A 163 -4.59 13.45 1.91
C VAL A 163 -5.68 14.01 0.99
N PHE A 164 -6.39 15.02 1.49
CA PHE A 164 -7.47 15.69 0.77
C PHE A 164 -7.00 17.06 0.28
N ASP A 165 -7.54 17.50 -0.86
CA ASP A 165 -7.33 18.85 -1.36
C ASP A 165 -8.23 19.89 -0.67
N HIS A 166 -8.09 21.15 -1.06
CA HIS A 166 -8.86 22.27 -0.53
C HIS A 166 -10.38 22.18 -0.77
N GLU A 167 -10.85 21.33 -1.70
CA GLU A 167 -12.27 21.07 -1.95
C GLU A 167 -12.76 19.83 -1.18
N GLY A 168 -11.90 19.19 -0.39
CA GLY A 168 -12.21 17.95 0.32
C GLY A 168 -12.18 16.70 -0.57
N LYS A 169 -11.64 16.79 -1.79
CA LYS A 169 -11.49 15.62 -2.66
C LYS A 169 -10.23 14.84 -2.30
N LEU A 170 -10.31 13.52 -2.35
CA LEU A 170 -9.15 12.65 -2.15
C LEU A 170 -8.09 12.93 -3.21
N GLY A 171 -6.90 13.34 -2.78
CA GLY A 171 -5.82 13.72 -3.67
C GLY A 171 -4.62 12.77 -3.64
N ALA A 172 -4.35 12.13 -2.49
CA ALA A 172 -3.19 11.27 -2.30
C ALA A 172 -3.32 10.38 -1.05
N ALA A 173 -2.33 9.51 -0.85
CA ALA A 173 -2.10 8.80 0.40
C ALA A 173 -0.65 9.02 0.88
N LEU A 174 -0.49 9.29 2.17
CA LEU A 174 0.80 9.34 2.86
C LEU A 174 1.01 8.02 3.58
N ASP A 175 2.06 7.29 3.23
CA ASP A 175 2.33 5.94 3.72
C ASP A 175 3.67 5.87 4.46
N VAL A 176 3.69 5.10 5.55
CA VAL A 176 4.91 4.66 6.24
C VAL A 176 4.93 3.15 6.26
N SER A 177 5.96 2.55 5.67
CA SER A 177 6.08 1.10 5.52
C SER A 177 7.42 0.58 6.02
N SER A 178 7.40 -0.59 6.68
CA SER A 178 8.55 -1.33 7.20
C SER A 178 8.49 -2.81 6.81
#